data_AF-A0A8X7S0E9-F1
#
_entry.id   AF-A0A8X7S0E9-F1
#
_cell.length_a   1.000
_cell.length_b   1.000
_cell.length_c   1.000
_cell.angle_alpha   90.00
_cell.angle_beta   90.00
_cell.angle_gamma   90.00
#
_symmetry.space_group_name_H-M   'P 1'
#
loop_
_entity.id
_entity.type
_entity.pdbx_description
1 polymer ?
#
loop_
_entity_poly.entity_id
_entity_poly.type
_entity_poly.pdbx_seq_one_letter_code
_entity_poly.pdbx_strand_id
1 'polypeptide(L)'
;MNLLSQESLDMFYFFRGEIPVFENLFHLSITTITECCWRGLVFLLNNSPNIETLTIKGTLHYDTYSSVCECLSGCSFLLSCPVKVVKITEYGGTADELLQLKNILGKLPCLELLEVRILGTNRRKFQEAKDLLMLPRASSKCQIKVD
;
A
#
# COMPACT_ATOMS: atom_id res chain seq x y z
N MET A 1 -0.59 -16.62 -5.95
CA MET A 1 -1.29 -15.49 -5.32
C MET A 1 -1.46 -15.85 -3.86
N ASN A 2 -0.71 -15.22 -2.95
CA ASN A 2 -0.82 -15.47 -1.51
C ASN A 2 -1.73 -14.39 -0.92
N LEU A 3 -2.88 -14.79 -0.41
CA LEU A 3 -3.86 -13.88 0.21
C LEU A 3 -3.73 -13.95 1.73
N LEU A 4 -3.45 -12.82 2.36
CA LEU A 4 -3.40 -12.69 3.82
C LEU A 4 -4.61 -11.93 4.34
N SER A 5 -5.16 -12.40 5.45
CA SER A 5 -6.17 -11.69 6.23
C SER A 5 -5.52 -10.67 7.18
N GLN A 6 -6.33 -9.85 7.84
CA GLN A 6 -5.84 -8.93 8.86
C GLN A 6 -5.21 -9.70 10.04
N GLU A 7 -5.82 -10.80 10.48
CA GLU A 7 -5.27 -11.62 11.57
C GLU A 7 -3.88 -12.17 11.21
N SER A 8 -3.66 -12.48 9.93
CA SER A 8 -2.35 -12.93 9.44
C SER A 8 -1.31 -11.81 9.55
N LEU A 9 -1.68 -10.56 9.22
CA LEU A 9 -0.80 -9.40 9.39
C LEU A 9 -0.48 -9.15 10.87
N ASP A 10 -1.46 -9.28 11.74
CA ASP A 10 -1.24 -9.12 13.18
C ASP A 10 -0.24 -10.16 13.70
N MET A 11 -0.32 -11.41 13.23
CA MET A 11 0.66 -12.45 13.55
C MET A 11 2.07 -12.07 13.09
N PHE A 12 2.24 -11.54 11.87
CA PHE A 12 3.56 -11.05 11.43
C PHE A 12 4.08 -9.91 12.31
N TYR A 13 3.21 -9.05 12.84
CA TYR A 13 3.62 -8.01 13.77
C TYR A 13 4.06 -8.58 15.13
N PHE A 14 3.28 -9.50 15.70
CA PHE A 14 3.60 -10.13 16.99
C PHE A 14 4.91 -10.93 16.92
N PHE A 15 5.13 -11.68 15.84
CA PHE A 15 6.30 -12.52 15.62
C PHE A 15 7.35 -11.87 14.71
N ARG A 16 7.41 -10.53 14.66
CA ARG A 16 8.29 -9.77 13.75
C ARG A 16 9.78 -10.10 13.81
N GLY A 17 10.27 -10.66 14.92
CA GLY A 17 11.67 -11.08 15.08
C GLY A 17 11.98 -12.46 14.47
N GLU A 18 10.96 -13.24 14.15
CA GLU A 18 11.06 -14.64 13.70
C GLU A 18 10.50 -14.83 12.28
N ILE A 19 10.24 -13.74 11.55
CA ILE A 19 9.72 -13.82 10.19
C ILE A 19 10.83 -14.38 9.28
N PRO A 20 10.60 -15.50 8.58
CA PRO A 20 11.58 -16.03 7.64
C PRO A 20 11.69 -15.14 6.40
N VAL A 21 12.83 -15.21 5.72
CA VAL A 21 12.98 -14.56 4.42
C VAL A 21 12.18 -15.33 3.36
N PHE A 22 11.36 -14.59 2.59
CA PHE A 22 10.52 -15.13 1.54
C PHE A 22 11.12 -14.87 0.16
N GLU A 23 12.18 -15.59 -0.21
CA GLU A 23 12.87 -15.42 -1.50
C GLU A 23 11.98 -15.68 -2.72
N ASN A 24 10.95 -16.52 -2.58
CA ASN A 24 10.05 -16.90 -3.66
C ASN A 24 8.73 -16.11 -3.66
N LEU A 25 8.60 -15.06 -2.84
CA LEU A 25 7.40 -14.23 -2.79
C LEU A 25 7.50 -13.05 -3.75
N PHE A 26 6.94 -13.22 -4.95
CA PHE A 26 6.88 -12.18 -5.98
C PHE A 26 5.59 -11.35 -5.94
N HIS A 27 4.50 -11.94 -5.44
CA HIS A 27 3.20 -11.30 -5.38
C HIS A 27 2.53 -11.55 -4.03
N LEU A 28 2.14 -10.47 -3.37
CA LEU A 28 1.41 -10.48 -2.12
C LEU A 28 0.06 -9.82 -2.31
N SER A 29 -1.00 -10.47 -1.86
CA SER A 29 -2.32 -9.86 -1.73
C SER A 29 -2.70 -9.83 -0.26
N ILE A 30 -3.20 -8.69 0.21
CA ILE A 30 -3.72 -8.55 1.57
C ILE A 30 -5.17 -8.09 1.48
N THR A 31 -5.98 -8.49 2.45
CA THR A 31 -7.27 -7.86 2.71
C THR A 31 -7.13 -6.98 3.93
N THR A 32 -7.47 -5.70 3.80
CA THR A 32 -7.35 -4.70 4.85
C THR A 32 -8.73 -4.28 5.35
N ILE A 33 -8.78 -3.90 6.62
CA ILE A 33 -9.94 -3.27 7.26
C ILE A 33 -9.47 -1.88 7.70
N THR A 34 -10.26 -0.84 7.44
CA THR A 34 -9.87 0.57 7.66
C THR A 34 -9.31 0.83 9.07
N GLU A 35 -9.82 0.13 10.08
CA GLU A 35 -9.47 0.34 11.49
C GLU A 35 -8.16 -0.33 11.91
N CYS A 36 -7.54 -1.14 11.04
CA CYS A 36 -6.39 -1.95 11.41
C CYS A 36 -5.09 -1.48 10.75
N CYS A 37 -4.07 -1.26 11.57
CA CYS A 37 -2.76 -0.83 11.10
C CYS A 37 -2.04 -1.89 10.26
N TRP A 38 -1.18 -1.43 9.35
CA TRP A 38 -0.39 -2.29 8.47
C TRP A 38 0.99 -2.65 9.02
N ARG A 39 1.13 -2.71 10.36
CA ARG A 39 2.42 -2.96 11.00
C ARG A 39 3.02 -4.30 10.56
N GLY A 40 2.20 -5.34 10.45
CA GLY A 40 2.64 -6.66 9.97
C GLY A 40 3.10 -6.66 8.51
N LEU A 41 2.40 -5.94 7.65
CA LEU A 41 2.73 -5.83 6.22
C LEU A 41 4.14 -5.28 6.02
N VAL A 42 4.52 -4.28 6.82
CA VAL A 42 5.86 -3.69 6.80
C VAL A 42 6.94 -4.73 7.05
N PHE A 43 6.81 -5.53 8.10
CA PHE A 43 7.80 -6.55 8.43
C PHE A 43 7.84 -7.67 7.38
N LEU A 44 6.69 -8.00 6.79
CA LEU A 44 6.61 -8.97 5.71
C LEU A 44 7.33 -8.48 4.45
N LEU A 45 7.07 -7.24 4.02
CA LEU A 45 7.75 -6.64 2.86
C LEU A 45 9.26 -6.54 3.08
N ASN A 46 9.70 -6.20 4.30
CA ASN A 46 11.12 -6.18 4.65
C ASN A 46 11.80 -7.55 4.54
N ASN A 47 11.05 -8.64 4.71
CA ASN A 47 11.54 -10.02 4.58
C ASN A 47 11.25 -10.62 3.19
N SER A 48 10.81 -9.84 2.22
CA SER A 48 10.43 -10.33 0.88
C SER A 48 11.30 -9.67 -0.21
N PRO A 49 12.57 -10.07 -0.37
CA PRO A 49 13.53 -9.35 -1.21
C PRO A 49 13.22 -9.37 -2.71
N ASN A 50 12.33 -10.26 -3.17
CA ASN A 50 11.95 -10.40 -4.57
C ASN A 50 10.48 -9.99 -4.84
N ILE A 51 9.84 -9.28 -3.91
CA ILE A 51 8.46 -8.84 -4.08
C ILE A 51 8.35 -7.82 -5.21
N GLU A 52 7.47 -8.09 -6.19
CA GLU A 52 7.23 -7.19 -7.32
C GLU A 52 5.83 -6.56 -7.27
N THR A 53 4.84 -7.28 -6.75
CA THR A 53 3.44 -6.82 -6.72
C THR A 53 2.84 -6.89 -5.33
N LEU A 54 2.25 -5.78 -4.90
CA LEU A 54 1.40 -5.69 -3.72
C LEU A 54 -0.04 -5.36 -4.13
N THR A 55 -0.98 -6.23 -3.80
CA THR A 55 -2.42 -5.99 -3.99
C THR A 55 -3.07 -5.78 -2.63
N ILE A 56 -3.72 -4.63 -2.46
CA ILE A 56 -4.45 -4.23 -1.27
C ILE A 56 -5.93 -4.31 -1.60
N LYS A 57 -6.61 -5.29 -0.99
CA LYS A 57 -8.04 -5.48 -1.08
C LYS A 57 -8.71 -4.81 0.10
N GLY A 58 -9.50 -3.77 -0.16
CA GLY A 58 -10.06 -2.92 0.88
C GLY A 58 -9.49 -1.50 0.83
N THR A 59 -9.94 -0.69 1.78
CA THR A 59 -9.55 0.72 1.94
C THR A 59 -8.14 0.83 2.50
N LEU A 60 -7.54 2.02 2.32
CA LEU A 60 -6.26 2.31 2.95
C LEU A 60 -6.48 2.67 4.42
N HIS A 61 -5.66 2.09 5.29
CA HIS A 61 -5.65 2.49 6.70
C HIS A 61 -4.92 3.82 6.87
N TYR A 62 -5.50 4.70 7.68
CA TYR A 62 -4.95 5.96 8.14
C TYR A 62 -5.23 6.11 9.65
N ASP A 63 -4.41 6.89 10.36
CA ASP A 63 -4.56 7.07 11.80
C ASP A 63 -5.54 8.22 12.08
N THR A 64 -6.44 8.01 13.05
CA THR A 64 -7.45 8.99 13.49
C THR A 64 -6.83 10.30 13.97
N TYR A 65 -5.58 10.28 14.45
CA TYR A 65 -4.86 11.44 14.96
C TYR A 65 -3.72 11.92 14.05
N SER A 66 -3.30 11.10 13.10
CA SER A 66 -2.33 11.49 12.07
C SER A 66 -2.77 10.95 10.71
N SER A 67 -2.96 11.84 9.76
CA SER A 67 -3.44 11.51 8.41
C SER A 67 -2.51 10.58 7.60
N VAL A 68 -1.31 10.26 8.11
CA VAL A 68 -0.46 9.15 7.65
C VAL A 68 -0.29 8.16 8.80
N CYS A 69 -0.63 6.88 8.58
CA CYS A 69 -0.42 5.85 9.60
C CYS A 69 1.05 5.77 10.03
N GLU A 70 1.30 5.75 11.35
CA GLU A 70 2.65 5.57 11.92
C GLU A 70 3.36 4.33 11.37
N CYS A 71 2.59 3.29 11.04
CA CYS A 71 3.08 2.08 10.41
C CYS A 71 3.90 2.34 9.13
N LEU A 72 3.60 3.39 8.35
CA LEU A 72 4.36 3.74 7.15
C LEU A 72 5.27 4.96 7.34
N SER A 73 5.21 5.68 8.47
CA SER A 73 5.94 6.93 8.66
C SER A 73 7.43 6.71 8.91
N GLY A 74 7.81 5.71 9.73
CA GLY A 74 9.20 5.40 10.11
C GLY A 74 9.92 4.37 9.25
N CYS A 75 9.29 3.86 8.19
CA CYS A 75 9.76 2.71 7.44
C CYS A 75 10.80 3.08 6.38
N SER A 76 12.08 3.14 6.76
CA SER A 76 13.20 3.38 5.84
C SER A 76 13.36 2.30 4.78
N PHE A 77 13.03 1.04 5.08
CA PHE A 77 13.14 -0.09 4.14
C PHE A 77 12.26 0.09 2.89
N LEU A 78 11.19 0.89 2.95
CA LEU A 78 10.35 1.18 1.79
C LEU A 78 11.18 1.84 0.67
N LEU A 79 12.18 2.64 1.04
CA LEU A 79 13.09 3.31 0.11
C LEU A 79 13.97 2.33 -0.68
N SER A 80 14.13 1.10 -0.20
CA SER A 80 14.84 0.02 -0.91
C SER A 80 13.89 -1.08 -1.37
N CYS A 81 12.57 -0.91 -1.23
CA CYS A 81 11.59 -1.94 -1.51
C CYS A 81 11.47 -2.18 -3.02
N PRO A 82 11.55 -3.43 -3.50
CA PRO A 82 11.59 -3.76 -4.92
C PRO A 82 10.21 -3.76 -5.60
N VAL A 83 9.14 -3.40 -4.88
CA VAL A 83 7.78 -3.37 -5.40
C VAL A 83 7.69 -2.46 -6.63
N LYS A 84 7.25 -3.05 -7.75
CA LYS A 84 7.02 -2.39 -9.04
C LYS A 84 5.55 -2.09 -9.28
N VAL A 85 4.64 -2.87 -8.70
CA VAL A 85 3.21 -2.74 -8.92
C VAL A 85 2.47 -2.69 -7.58
N VAL A 86 1.69 -1.65 -7.36
CA VAL A 86 0.73 -1.56 -6.25
C VAL A 86 -0.69 -1.50 -6.83
N LYS A 87 -1.59 -2.33 -6.30
CA LYS A 87 -3.01 -2.33 -6.67
C LYS A 87 -3.87 -2.07 -5.46
N ILE A 88 -4.85 -1.18 -5.58
CA ILE A 88 -5.83 -0.87 -4.53
C ILE A 88 -7.21 -1.08 -5.12
N THR A 89 -7.98 -2.03 -4.58
CA THR A 89 -9.24 -2.45 -5.19
C THR A 89 -10.46 -1.67 -4.71
N GLU A 90 -10.34 -0.95 -3.60
CA GLU A 90 -11.47 -0.33 -2.89
C GLU A 90 -11.09 1.06 -2.34
N TYR A 91 -10.63 1.96 -3.20
CA TYR A 91 -10.29 3.33 -2.81
C TYR A 91 -11.56 4.17 -2.59
N GLY A 92 -11.72 4.71 -1.37
CA GLY A 92 -12.89 5.47 -0.96
C GLY A 92 -12.83 6.97 -1.25
N GLY A 93 -11.66 7.49 -1.66
CA GLY A 93 -11.52 8.90 -2.05
C GLY A 93 -11.41 9.89 -0.90
N THR A 94 -11.19 9.42 0.33
CA THR A 94 -11.05 10.31 1.48
C THR A 94 -9.73 11.10 1.43
N ALA A 95 -9.69 12.26 2.10
CA ALA A 95 -8.46 13.06 2.18
C ALA A 95 -7.31 12.29 2.84
N ASP A 96 -7.63 11.42 3.79
CA ASP A 96 -6.64 10.62 4.51
C ASP A 96 -6.10 9.48 3.64
N GLU A 97 -6.95 8.79 2.87
CA GLU A 97 -6.50 7.81 1.88
C GLU A 97 -5.60 8.46 0.80
N LEU A 98 -5.94 9.67 0.35
CA LEU A 98 -5.11 10.43 -0.59
C LEU A 98 -3.73 10.76 -0.01
N LEU A 99 -3.68 11.15 1.26
CA LEU A 99 -2.41 11.45 1.93
C LEU A 99 -1.57 10.19 2.15
N GLN A 100 -2.22 9.08 2.51
CA GLN A 100 -1.56 7.78 2.65
C GLN A 100 -0.95 7.33 1.31
N LEU A 101 -1.67 7.51 0.20
CA LEU A 101 -1.14 7.26 -1.14
C LEU A 101 0.05 8.16 -1.49
N LYS A 102 -0.05 9.45 -1.17
CA LYS A 102 1.07 10.39 -1.34
C LYS A 102 2.32 9.87 -0.62
N ASN A 103 2.16 9.36 0.61
CA ASN A 103 3.27 8.81 1.38
C ASN A 103 3.84 7.52 0.75
N ILE A 104 2.98 6.60 0.27
CA ILE A 104 3.42 5.38 -0.43
C ILE A 104 4.20 5.72 -1.71
N LEU A 105 3.65 6.59 -2.55
CA LEU A 105 4.29 7.03 -3.80
C LEU A 105 5.61 7.75 -3.56
N GLY A 106 5.73 8.49 -2.45
CA GLY A 106 6.96 9.16 -2.03
C GLY A 106 8.04 8.22 -1.49
N LYS A 107 7.70 6.96 -1.18
CA LYS A 107 8.63 6.01 -0.53
C LYS A 107 8.99 4.79 -1.37
N LEU A 108 8.35 4.56 -2.50
CA LEU A 108 8.64 3.41 -3.38
C LEU A 108 9.35 3.87 -4.67
N PRO A 109 10.69 3.94 -4.69
CA PRO A 109 11.43 4.41 -5.86
C PRO A 109 11.46 3.41 -7.03
N CYS A 110 11.13 2.14 -6.78
CA CYS A 110 11.04 1.11 -7.82
C CYS A 110 9.63 1.00 -8.43
N LEU A 111 8.66 1.79 -7.96
CA LEU A 111 7.27 1.66 -8.40
C LEU A 111 7.13 2.06 -9.87
N GLU A 112 6.52 1.20 -10.67
CA GLU A 112 6.26 1.41 -12.10
C GLU A 112 4.77 1.60 -12.37
N LEU A 113 3.90 1.00 -11.55
CA LEU A 113 2.45 1.10 -11.71
C LEU A 113 1.74 1.17 -10.36
N LEU A 114 0.89 2.18 -10.21
CA LEU A 114 -0.18 2.23 -9.21
C LEU A 114 -1.53 2.07 -9.93
N GLU A 115 -2.27 1.02 -9.61
CA GLU A 115 -3.62 0.76 -10.12
C GLU A 115 -4.62 0.98 -8.98
N VAL A 116 -5.56 1.91 -9.17
CA VAL A 116 -6.53 2.31 -8.14
C VAL A 116 -7.94 2.16 -8.69
N ARG A 117 -8.74 1.32 -8.04
CA ARG A 117 -10.17 1.23 -8.32
C ARG A 117 -10.95 2.09 -7.34
N ILE A 118 -11.69 3.06 -7.87
CA ILE A 118 -12.45 4.02 -7.09
C ILE A 118 -13.87 3.50 -6.81
N LEU A 119 -14.30 3.58 -5.56
CA LEU A 119 -15.67 3.31 -5.15
C LEU A 119 -16.54 4.59 -5.25
N GLY A 120 -17.81 4.45 -5.67
CA GLY A 120 -18.78 5.55 -5.68
C GLY A 120 -19.28 5.98 -7.06
N THR A 121 -19.87 7.19 -7.13
CA THR A 121 -20.58 7.71 -8.31
C THR A 121 -19.65 8.41 -9.31
N ASN A 122 -20.00 8.41 -10.60
CA ASN A 122 -19.15 8.91 -11.70
C ASN A 122 -18.60 10.34 -11.51
N ARG A 123 -19.36 11.24 -10.89
CA ARG A 123 -18.90 12.63 -10.67
C ARG A 123 -17.79 12.72 -9.61
N ARG A 124 -17.90 11.94 -8.53
CA ARG A 124 -16.87 11.88 -7.48
C ARG A 124 -15.62 11.18 -7.99
N LYS A 125 -15.79 10.08 -8.71
CA LYS A 125 -14.70 9.35 -9.39
C LYS A 125 -13.81 10.25 -10.24
N PHE A 126 -14.39 11.20 -10.98
CA PHE A 126 -13.61 12.10 -11.82
C PHE A 126 -12.69 13.05 -11.03
N GLN A 127 -13.18 13.60 -9.91
CA GLN A 127 -12.37 14.49 -9.08
C GLN A 127 -11.26 13.69 -8.37
N GLU A 128 -11.60 12.55 -7.79
CA GLU A 128 -10.65 11.68 -7.11
C GLU A 128 -9.57 11.15 -8.08
N ALA A 129 -9.94 10.81 -9.31
CA ALA A 129 -8.98 10.43 -10.36
C ALA A 129 -8.00 11.57 -10.66
N LYS A 130 -8.47 12.82 -10.74
CA LYS A 130 -7.58 13.98 -10.94
C LYS A 130 -6.62 14.15 -9.77
N ASP A 131 -7.12 14.05 -8.55
CA ASP A 131 -6.32 14.22 -7.35
C ASP A 131 -5.21 13.17 -7.28
N LEU A 132 -5.53 11.90 -7.61
CA LEU A 132 -4.57 10.81 -7.72
C LEU A 132 -3.49 11.08 -8.78
N LEU A 133 -3.87 11.52 -9.98
CA LEU A 133 -2.93 11.77 -11.07
C LEU A 133 -1.91 12.89 -10.75
N MET A 134 -2.30 13.83 -9.89
CA MET A 134 -1.46 14.95 -9.44
C MET A 134 -0.51 14.60 -8.28
N LEU A 135 -0.57 13.38 -7.74
CA LEU A 135 0.30 12.97 -6.64
C LEU A 135 1.78 12.94 -7.05
N PRO A 136 2.69 13.46 -6.21
CA PRO A 136 4.13 13.33 -6.44
C PRO A 136 4.57 11.88 -6.34
N ARG A 137 5.63 11.53 -7.09
CA ARG A 137 6.14 10.17 -7.21
C ARG A 137 7.64 10.17 -6.97
N ALA A 138 8.13 9.24 -6.15
CA ALA A 138 9.56 9.01 -6.01
C ALA A 138 10.15 8.40 -7.29
N SER A 139 9.41 7.47 -7.90
CA SER A 139 9.76 6.88 -9.19
C SER A 139 9.20 7.71 -10.35
N SER A 140 10.09 8.15 -11.25
CA SER A 140 9.71 8.79 -12.51
C SER A 140 9.05 7.83 -13.50
N LYS A 141 9.21 6.50 -13.30
CA LYS A 141 8.59 5.47 -14.14
C LYS A 141 7.15 5.16 -13.71
N CYS A 142 6.76 5.56 -12.49
CA CYS A 142 5.46 5.23 -11.94
C CYS A 142 4.33 5.86 -12.75
N GLN A 143 3.46 5.03 -13.31
CA GLN A 143 2.20 5.42 -13.92
C GLN A 143 1.06 5.18 -12.93
N ILE A 144 0.04 6.04 -12.96
CA ILE A 144 -1.18 5.88 -12.16
C ILE A 144 -2.31 5.54 -13.12
N LYS A 145 -2.96 4.39 -12.91
CA LYS A 145 -4.16 3.95 -13.65
C LYS A 145 -5.33 3.94 -12.68
N VAL A 146 -6.46 4.49 -13.12
CA VAL A 146 -7.68 4.62 -12.32
C VAL A 146 -8.82 3.89 -13.04
N ASP A 147 -9.54 3.03 -12.31
CA ASP A 147 -10.71 2.25 -12.74
C ASP A 147 -11.99 2.63 -11.97
#